data_AF-A0A0U3GWL3-F1
#
_entry.id   AF-A0A0U3GWL3-F1
#
_cell.length_a   1.000
_cell.length_b   1.000
_cell.length_c   1.000
_cell.angle_alpha   90.00
_cell.angle_beta   90.00
_cell.angle_gamma   90.00
#
_symmetry.space_group_name_H-M   'P 1'
#
loop_
_entity.id
_entity.type
_entity.pdbx_description
1 polymer ?
#
loop_
_entity_poly.entity_id
_entity_poly.type
_entity_poly.pdbx_seq_one_letter_code
_entity_poly.pdbx_strand_id
1 'polypeptide(L)'
;MFSRVNRRKYFAATMLIAGLLPLGAMAKPHYISKIHIDGVFSIIETYASHAAKPACVSAQNKNKWVLNTSTAQGQSMYLALLSAAIHKLPVTAETTQNCREYPALESLKAVTLEH
;
A
#
# COMPACT_ATOMS: atom_id res chain seq x y z
N MET A 1 6.64 53.92 -54.40
CA MET A 1 5.61 53.27 -55.24
C MET A 1 5.29 51.92 -54.60
N PHE A 2 4.00 51.62 -54.46
CA PHE A 2 3.39 50.79 -53.43
C PHE A 2 3.67 49.27 -53.50
N SER A 3 3.94 48.71 -52.31
CA SER A 3 3.29 47.55 -51.68
C SER A 3 2.99 46.28 -52.51
N ARG A 4 3.70 45.19 -52.19
CA ARG A 4 3.18 43.80 -52.31
C ARG A 4 3.31 43.11 -50.95
N VAL A 5 2.28 43.25 -50.11
CA VAL A 5 2.12 42.45 -48.88
C VAL A 5 1.54 41.10 -49.27
N ASN A 6 2.38 40.07 -49.24
CA ASN A 6 2.03 38.69 -49.56
C ASN A 6 1.34 38.04 -48.34
N ARG A 7 0.05 37.72 -48.48
CA ARG A 7 -0.78 37.09 -47.43
C ARG A 7 -0.35 35.64 -47.21
N ARG A 8 0.48 35.40 -46.18
CA ARG A 8 0.66 34.06 -45.62
C ARG A 8 -0.41 33.80 -44.57
N LYS A 9 -1.45 33.06 -44.98
CA LYS A 9 -2.44 32.46 -44.09
C LYS A 9 -1.75 31.30 -43.37
N TYR A 10 -1.31 31.53 -42.13
CA TYR A 10 -0.98 30.44 -41.21
C TYR A 10 -2.18 30.24 -40.30
N PHE A 11 -3.00 29.26 -40.65
CA PHE A 11 -4.07 28.76 -39.78
C PHE A 11 -3.40 28.14 -38.55
N ALA A 12 -3.60 28.80 -37.41
CA ALA A 12 -3.38 28.23 -36.10
C ALA A 12 -4.33 27.03 -35.92
N ALA A 13 -3.78 25.82 -35.89
CA ALA A 13 -4.50 24.64 -35.43
C ALA A 13 -3.93 24.28 -34.05
N THR A 14 -4.64 24.76 -33.05
CA THR A 14 -4.39 24.64 -31.62
C THR A 14 -4.40 23.17 -31.17
N MET A 15 -3.42 22.83 -30.33
CA MET A 15 -3.24 21.56 -29.63
C MET A 15 -4.54 20.96 -29.05
N LEU A 16 -4.67 19.64 -29.18
CA LEU A 16 -5.49 18.82 -28.30
C LEU A 16 -4.60 17.67 -27.79
N ILE A 17 -3.75 18.00 -26.82
CA ILE A 17 -3.03 17.00 -26.01
C ILE A 17 -4.05 16.50 -24.99
N ALA A 18 -4.70 15.39 -25.31
CA ALA A 18 -5.49 14.63 -24.34
C ALA A 18 -4.54 14.09 -23.27
N GLY A 19 -4.43 14.82 -22.15
CA GLY A 19 -3.67 14.39 -20.99
C GLY A 19 -4.25 13.07 -20.47
N LEU A 20 -3.50 11.99 -20.67
CA LEU A 20 -3.61 10.77 -19.88
C LEU A 20 -3.30 11.13 -18.42
N LEU A 21 -4.33 11.53 -17.67
CA LEU A 21 -4.24 11.58 -16.22
C LEU A 21 -4.06 10.14 -15.73
N PRO A 22 -2.93 9.78 -15.10
CA PRO A 22 -2.83 8.51 -14.43
C PRO A 22 -3.86 8.53 -13.30
N LEU A 23 -4.90 7.70 -13.42
CA LEU A 23 -5.75 7.32 -12.30
C LEU A 23 -4.82 6.65 -11.29
N GLY A 24 -4.30 7.44 -10.35
CA GLY A 24 -3.57 6.92 -9.21
C GLY A 24 -4.48 5.94 -8.50
N ALA A 25 -4.18 4.65 -8.62
CA ALA A 25 -4.86 3.61 -7.89
C ALA A 25 -4.60 3.87 -6.41
N MET A 26 -5.54 4.52 -5.72
CA MET A 26 -5.44 4.71 -4.29
C MET A 26 -5.43 3.32 -3.65
N ALA A 27 -4.36 3.01 -2.92
CA ALA A 27 -4.30 1.80 -2.13
C ALA A 27 -5.50 1.80 -1.17
N LYS A 28 -6.25 0.69 -1.11
CA LYS A 28 -7.38 0.60 -0.18
C LYS A 28 -6.84 0.61 1.25
N PRO A 29 -7.39 1.45 2.15
CA PRO A 29 -6.97 1.45 3.54
C PRO A 29 -7.24 0.09 4.18
N HIS A 30 -6.28 -0.44 4.94
CA HIS A 30 -6.46 -1.67 5.70
C HIS A 30 -6.85 -1.35 7.14
N TYR A 31 -7.78 -2.12 7.69
CA TYR A 31 -8.17 -2.02 9.09
C TYR A 31 -7.91 -3.37 9.76
N ILE A 32 -7.41 -3.33 11.00
CA ILE A 32 -7.08 -4.53 11.76
C ILE A 32 -8.37 -5.14 12.32
N SER A 33 -8.58 -6.43 12.03
CA SER A 33 -9.71 -7.21 12.55
C SER A 33 -9.30 -8.07 13.74
N LYS A 34 -8.07 -8.60 13.73
CA LYS A 34 -7.58 -9.51 14.77
C LYS A 34 -6.07 -9.39 14.93
N ILE A 35 -5.61 -9.53 16.17
CA ILE A 35 -4.21 -9.76 16.51
C ILE A 35 -4.15 -11.05 17.31
N HIS A 36 -3.37 -12.02 16.83
CA HIS A 36 -3.14 -13.30 17.49
C HIS A 36 -1.66 -13.45 17.82
N ILE A 37 -1.33 -13.87 19.03
CA ILE A 37 0.05 -14.04 19.48
C ILE A 37 0.38 -15.53 19.48
N ASP A 38 1.45 -15.89 18.76
CA ASP A 38 2.02 -17.23 18.68
C ASP A 38 3.52 -17.17 18.99
N GLY A 39 3.88 -17.41 20.26
CA GLY A 39 5.25 -17.28 20.75
C GLY A 39 5.81 -15.87 20.57
N VAL A 40 6.90 -15.76 19.82
CA VAL A 40 7.53 -14.46 19.48
C VAL A 40 6.92 -13.81 18.24
N PHE A 41 5.89 -14.39 17.65
CA PHE A 41 5.23 -13.86 16.47
C PHE A 41 3.84 -13.31 16.80
N SER A 42 3.51 -12.16 16.22
CA SER A 42 2.15 -11.61 16.19
C SER A 42 1.60 -11.73 14.79
N ILE A 43 0.48 -12.45 14.65
CA ILE A 43 -0.27 -12.62 13.42
C ILE A 43 -1.35 -11.55 13.37
N ILE A 44 -1.28 -10.70 12.36
CA ILE A 44 -2.16 -9.55 12.17
C ILE A 44 -3.14 -9.89 11.05
N GLU A 45 -4.43 -9.87 11.34
CA GLU A 45 -5.48 -10.06 10.35
C GLU A 45 -6.17 -8.73 10.07
N THR A 46 -6.46 -8.48 8.79
CA THR A 46 -7.17 -7.30 8.31
C THR A 46 -8.51 -7.67 7.68
N TYR A 47 -9.42 -6.71 7.57
CA TYR A 47 -10.71 -6.91 6.90
C TYR A 47 -10.60 -7.05 5.37
N ALA A 48 -9.53 -6.52 4.77
CA ALA A 48 -9.36 -6.45 3.33
C ALA A 48 -8.11 -7.20 2.88
N SER A 49 -8.21 -7.93 1.77
CA SER A 49 -7.06 -8.64 1.19
C SER A 49 -5.97 -7.67 0.73
N HIS A 50 -4.72 -8.03 0.93
CA HIS A 50 -3.56 -7.25 0.50
C HIS A 50 -3.38 -7.41 -1.02
N ALA A 51 -3.16 -6.30 -1.72
CA ALA A 51 -3.14 -6.27 -3.20
C ALA A 51 -1.92 -6.99 -3.80
N ALA A 52 -0.76 -6.87 -3.15
CA ALA A 52 0.47 -7.54 -3.52
C ALA A 52 0.83 -8.53 -2.41
N LYS A 53 1.00 -9.81 -2.77
CA LYS A 53 1.42 -10.86 -1.86
C LYS A 53 2.39 -11.82 -2.55
N PRO A 54 3.39 -12.37 -1.86
CA PRO A 54 4.30 -13.33 -2.43
C PRO A 54 3.60 -14.67 -2.67
N ALA A 55 4.16 -15.49 -3.56
CA ALA A 55 3.57 -16.77 -3.99
C ALA A 55 3.35 -17.76 -2.82
N CYS A 56 4.08 -17.61 -1.73
CA CYS A 56 3.94 -18.42 -0.52
C CYS A 56 2.66 -18.10 0.29
N VAL A 57 1.95 -17.00 0.02
CA VAL A 57 0.72 -16.63 0.73
C VAL A 57 -0.50 -17.20 0.00
N SER A 58 -1.14 -18.17 0.63
CA SER A 58 -2.37 -18.81 0.13
C SER A 58 -3.55 -17.84 0.05
N ALA A 59 -4.65 -18.28 -0.57
CA ALA A 59 -5.89 -17.49 -0.62
C ALA A 59 -6.51 -17.27 0.78
N GLN A 60 -6.30 -18.20 1.71
CA GLN A 60 -6.81 -18.12 3.08
C GLN A 60 -6.00 -17.14 3.96
N ASN A 61 -4.77 -16.82 3.56
CA ASN A 61 -3.85 -15.95 4.31
C ASN A 61 -3.68 -14.56 3.68
N LYS A 62 -4.46 -14.24 2.63
CA LYS A 62 -4.32 -13.00 1.84
C LYS A 62 -4.59 -11.71 2.62
N ASN A 63 -5.18 -11.81 3.80
CA ASN A 63 -5.48 -10.70 4.71
C ASN A 63 -4.68 -10.80 6.01
N LYS A 64 -3.61 -11.61 6.01
CA LYS A 64 -2.79 -11.87 7.20
C LYS A 64 -1.35 -11.46 6.95
N TRP A 65 -0.74 -10.88 7.97
CA TRP A 65 0.69 -10.67 8.06
C TRP A 65 1.24 -11.27 9.35
N VAL A 66 2.55 -11.45 9.40
CA VAL A 66 3.24 -11.80 10.63
C VAL A 66 4.25 -10.72 11.03
N LEU A 67 4.47 -10.58 12.32
CA LEU A 67 5.44 -9.68 12.91
C LEU A 67 6.24 -10.41 13.98
N ASN A 68 7.56 -10.37 13.91
CA ASN A 68 8.41 -10.89 14.97
C ASN A 68 8.56 -9.86 16.12
N THR A 69 7.94 -10.13 17.27
CA THR A 69 7.96 -9.28 18.46
C THR A 69 9.12 -9.57 19.43
N SER A 70 10.11 -10.39 19.02
CA SER A 70 11.35 -10.57 19.81
C SER A 70 12.29 -9.36 19.74
N THR A 71 12.08 -8.45 18.79
CA THR A 71 12.93 -7.26 18.59
C THR A 71 12.24 -6.00 19.11
N ALA A 72 13.01 -4.99 19.50
CA ALA A 72 12.47 -3.69 19.93
C ALA A 72 11.64 -3.01 18.84
N GLN A 73 12.08 -3.11 17.57
CA GLN A 73 11.30 -2.63 16.42
C GLN A 73 9.97 -3.37 16.31
N GLY A 74 9.99 -4.70 16.44
CA GLY A 74 8.78 -5.51 16.39
C GLY A 74 7.81 -5.22 17.53
N GLN A 75 8.31 -4.97 18.74
CA GLN A 75 7.49 -4.57 19.87
C GLN A 75 6.84 -3.19 19.64
N SER A 76 7.60 -2.22 19.13
CA SER A 76 7.06 -0.90 18.79
C SER A 76 5.98 -1.00 17.71
N MET A 77 6.22 -1.77 16.66
CA MET A 77 5.24 -1.99 15.60
C MET A 77 3.99 -2.71 16.11
N TYR A 78 4.14 -3.68 17.01
CA TYR A 78 3.01 -4.34 17.67
C TYR A 78 2.15 -3.33 18.45
N LEU A 79 2.77 -2.44 19.23
CA LEU A 79 2.05 -1.41 19.98
C LEU A 79 1.33 -0.43 19.05
N ALA A 80 1.96 -0.05 17.94
CA ALA A 80 1.34 0.80 16.93
C ALA A 80 0.12 0.11 16.29
N LEU A 81 0.23 -1.16 15.92
CA LEU A 81 -0.88 -1.96 15.39
C LEU A 81 -1.99 -2.15 16.43
N LEU A 82 -1.65 -2.37 17.69
CA LEU A 82 -2.62 -2.48 18.78
C LEU A 82 -3.40 -1.16 18.95
N SER A 83 -2.70 -0.02 18.92
CA SER A 83 -3.34 1.30 18.93
C SER A 83 -4.28 1.49 17.73
N ALA A 84 -3.82 1.14 16.52
CA ALA A 84 -4.64 1.22 15.33
C ALA A 84 -5.91 0.35 15.42
N ALA A 85 -5.81 -0.85 16.01
CA ALA A 85 -6.96 -1.72 16.23
C ALA A 85 -7.97 -1.13 17.23
N ILE A 86 -7.48 -0.57 18.34
CA ILE A 86 -8.32 0.05 19.38
C ILE A 86 -9.05 1.29 18.83
N HIS A 87 -8.32 2.12 18.12
CA HIS A 87 -8.83 3.40 17.59
C HIS A 87 -9.47 3.28 16.19
N LYS A 88 -9.52 2.07 15.62
CA LYS A 88 -10.03 1.79 14.27
C LYS A 88 -9.37 2.66 13.20
N LEU A 89 -8.06 2.89 13.34
CA LEU A 89 -7.29 3.67 12.39
C LEU A 89 -6.94 2.80 11.16
N PRO A 90 -6.96 3.39 9.96
CA PRO A 90 -6.41 2.75 8.78
C PRO A 90 -4.89 2.58 8.92
N VAL A 91 -4.39 1.47 8.39
CA VAL A 91 -2.97 1.15 8.34
C VAL A 91 -2.53 0.89 6.90
N THR A 92 -1.33 1.37 6.58
CA THR A 92 -0.61 1.04 5.37
C THR A 92 0.62 0.22 5.77
N ALA A 93 0.83 -0.92 5.12
CA ALA A 93 1.90 -1.85 5.46
C ALA A 93 2.92 -1.97 4.32
N GLU A 94 4.20 -1.96 4.69
CA GLU A 94 5.28 -2.45 3.83
C GLU A 94 5.64 -3.87 4.24
N THR A 95 5.75 -4.76 3.27
CA THR A 95 6.04 -6.16 3.52
C THR A 95 7.41 -6.56 2.98
N THR A 96 7.94 -7.69 3.45
CA THR A 96 9.25 -8.20 3.01
C THR A 96 9.21 -8.98 1.69
N GLN A 97 8.02 -9.20 1.11
CA GLN A 97 7.80 -9.98 -0.11
C GLN A 97 8.31 -11.43 -0.02
N ASN A 98 8.41 -11.98 1.20
CA ASN A 98 8.79 -13.36 1.43
C ASN A 98 8.14 -13.92 2.71
N CYS A 99 8.14 -15.25 2.84
CA CYS A 99 7.59 -15.97 3.99
C CYS A 99 8.68 -16.78 4.73
N ARG A 100 9.90 -16.24 4.85
CA ARG A 100 11.03 -16.99 5.45
C ARG A 100 10.89 -17.13 6.97
N GLU A 101 10.30 -16.14 7.64
CA GLU A 101 10.24 -16.10 9.09
C GLU A 101 9.09 -16.91 9.67
N TYR A 102 7.97 -17.03 8.93
CA TYR A 102 6.80 -17.78 9.36
C TYR A 102 6.14 -18.51 8.16
N PRO A 103 5.78 -19.79 8.29
CA PRO A 103 5.18 -20.55 7.20
C PRO A 103 3.88 -19.93 6.66
N ALA A 104 3.82 -19.73 5.35
CA ALA A 104 2.64 -19.27 4.61
C ALA A 104 2.07 -17.90 5.01
N LEU A 105 2.81 -17.11 5.81
CA LEU A 105 2.51 -15.72 6.13
C LEU A 105 3.68 -14.82 5.74
N GLU A 106 3.35 -13.66 5.21
CA GLU A 106 4.34 -12.66 4.84
C GLU A 106 4.70 -11.76 6.04
N SER A 107 5.98 -11.48 6.23
CA SER A 107 6.44 -10.60 7.31
C SER A 107 6.20 -9.13 7.00
N LEU A 108 5.79 -8.39 8.03
CA LEU A 108 5.79 -6.94 8.02
C LEU A 108 7.21 -6.40 8.12
N LYS A 109 7.51 -5.44 7.25
CA LYS A 109 8.74 -4.64 7.30
C LYS A 109 8.50 -3.31 8.00
N ALA A 110 7.37 -2.65 7.70
CA ALA A 110 6.97 -1.39 8.32
C ALA A 110 5.45 -1.25 8.31
N VAL A 111 4.94 -0.39 9.19
CA VAL A 111 3.54 0.05 9.21
C VAL A 111 3.49 1.55 9.39
N THR A 112 2.55 2.18 8.68
CA THR A 112 2.16 3.57 8.86
C THR A 112 0.72 3.61 9.33
N LEU A 113 0.47 4.35 10.40
CA LEU A 113 -0.89 4.67 10.86
C LEU A 113 -1.29 5.97 10.19
N GLU A 114 -2.45 5.99 9.54
CA GLU A 114 -3.01 7.22 8.97
C GLU A 114 -4.04 7.79 9.97
N HIS A 115 -3.97 9.11 10.21
CA HIS A 115 -4.76 9.80 11.24
C HIS A 115 -5.47 11.04 10.68
#